data_AF-A0A9E4WZM3-F1
#
_entry.id   AF-A0A9E4WZM3-F1
#
_cell.length_a   1.000
_cell.length_b   1.000
_cell.length_c   1.000
_cell.angle_alpha   90.00
_cell.angle_beta   90.00
_cell.angle_gamma   90.00
#
_symmetry.space_group_name_H-M   'P 1'
#
loop_
_entity.id
_entity.type
_entity.pdbx_description
1 polymer ?
#
loop_
_entity_poly.entity_id
_entity_poly.type
_entity_poly.pdbx_seq_one_letter_code
_entity_poly.pdbx_strand_id
1 'polypeptide(L)'
;MEPGVSVEIRDSIAWMTIQGRGDLNLLGLQVFRELSLRLDEVASGQQVRVIILRGAGDRAFSAGVDLQEMKALTPLTAEQFIRTLHQALRKLITSPLPAVAAIQGPCLGGALELALACDLRICADDASFGLPEVRVGLPSVIEASLLPRTIGLGRARAMVLTGESVNAQEAHRIGLVDQVTPKNRLMGQAAEAVQGFMGMSPYVLSVQKDIISKWLEMGEEDAAEYSIKAFALCFATGHPEEAMNAFLEKRPAEF
;
A
#
# COMPACT_ATOMS: atom_id res chain seq x y z
N MET A 1 -4.30 -8.53 22.52
CA MET A 1 -4.33 -9.45 21.36
C MET A 1 -2.90 -9.66 20.90
N GLU A 2 -2.56 -10.84 20.39
CA GLU A 2 -1.22 -11.11 19.86
C GLU A 2 -1.01 -10.31 18.56
N PRO A 3 0.20 -9.74 18.33
CA PRO A 3 0.52 -9.09 17.07
C PRO A 3 0.41 -10.07 15.89
N GLY A 4 -0.10 -9.61 14.75
CA GLY A 4 -0.25 -10.44 13.56
C GLY A 4 -1.06 -9.77 12.45
N VAL A 5 -1.33 -10.53 11.39
CA VAL A 5 -2.16 -10.09 10.26
C VAL A 5 -3.27 -11.10 9.99
N SER A 6 -4.52 -10.65 10.12
CA SER A 6 -5.71 -11.45 9.79
C SER A 6 -6.27 -11.05 8.43
N VAL A 7 -6.81 -12.03 7.69
CA VAL A 7 -7.45 -11.82 6.39
C VAL A 7 -8.91 -12.26 6.47
N GLU A 8 -9.80 -11.40 6.01
CA GLU A 8 -11.22 -11.71 5.81
C GLU A 8 -11.58 -11.44 4.34
N ILE A 9 -12.04 -12.44 3.61
CA ILE A 9 -12.48 -12.28 2.22
C ILE A 9 -13.99 -12.01 2.19
N ARG A 10 -14.39 -10.87 1.62
CA ARG A 10 -15.79 -10.50 1.40
C ARG A 10 -15.94 -9.86 0.03
N ASP A 11 -16.91 -10.31 -0.76
CA ASP A 11 -17.21 -9.71 -2.08
C ASP A 11 -15.96 -9.60 -2.98
N SER A 12 -15.12 -10.64 -2.98
CA SER A 12 -13.82 -10.68 -3.67
C SER A 12 -12.79 -9.64 -3.22
N ILE A 13 -12.98 -9.03 -2.05
CA ILE A 13 -12.05 -8.11 -1.42
C ILE A 13 -11.38 -8.82 -0.24
N ALA A 14 -10.05 -8.85 -0.21
CA ALA A 14 -9.30 -9.30 0.95
C ALA A 14 -9.10 -8.14 1.94
N TRP A 15 -9.84 -8.18 3.04
CA TRP A 15 -9.68 -7.25 4.16
C TRP A 15 -8.55 -7.72 5.07
N MET A 16 -7.37 -7.14 4.88
CA MET A 16 -6.18 -7.42 5.66
C MET A 16 -6.11 -6.46 6.85
N THR A 17 -6.20 -7.00 8.06
CA THR A 17 -6.15 -6.21 9.30
C THR A 17 -4.83 -6.45 10.00
N ILE A 18 -4.06 -5.38 10.19
CA ILE A 18 -2.77 -5.38 10.89
C ILE A 18 -3.02 -5.13 12.37
N GLN A 19 -2.69 -6.11 13.20
CA GLN A 19 -2.65 -5.97 14.65
C GLN A 19 -1.19 -5.87 15.08
N GLY A 20 -0.76 -4.68 15.50
CA GLY A 20 0.55 -4.51 16.12
C GLY A 20 0.48 -4.67 17.64
N ARG A 21 1.58 -4.33 18.33
CA ARG A 21 1.59 -4.28 19.80
C ARG A 21 0.89 -3.01 20.30
N GLY A 22 0.00 -3.19 21.28
CA GLY A 22 -0.77 -2.10 21.91
C GLY A 22 -1.78 -1.46 20.95
N ASP A 23 -2.49 -0.45 21.44
CA ASP A 23 -3.61 0.13 20.68
C ASP A 23 -3.18 1.03 19.52
N LEU A 24 -1.89 1.32 19.39
CA LEU A 24 -1.32 2.11 18.30
C LEU A 24 -0.70 1.24 17.20
N ASN A 25 -0.91 -0.09 17.25
CA ASN A 25 -0.41 -1.05 16.26
C ASN A 25 1.09 -0.91 15.98
N LEU A 26 1.94 -0.95 17.01
CA LEU A 26 3.40 -0.93 16.81
C LEU A 26 3.86 -2.18 16.04
N LEU A 27 4.60 -1.98 14.95
CA LEU A 27 4.97 -3.05 14.01
C LEU A 27 6.32 -3.67 14.37
N GLY A 28 6.35 -4.99 14.44
CA GLY A 28 7.56 -5.78 14.72
C GLY A 28 7.82 -6.86 13.67
N LEU A 29 8.89 -7.65 13.84
CA LEU A 29 9.26 -8.71 12.88
C LEU A 29 8.14 -9.70 12.61
N GLN A 30 7.40 -10.08 13.65
CA GLN A 30 6.28 -11.02 13.53
C GLN A 30 5.23 -10.47 12.55
N VAL A 31 4.83 -9.21 12.71
CA VAL A 31 3.82 -8.57 11.86
C VAL A 31 4.30 -8.51 10.41
N PHE A 32 5.58 -8.19 10.16
CA PHE A 32 6.12 -8.15 8.79
C PHE A 32 6.14 -9.53 8.11
N ARG A 33 6.53 -10.58 8.85
CA ARG A 33 6.53 -11.95 8.35
C ARG A 33 5.12 -12.42 8.04
N GLU A 34 4.18 -12.15 8.94
CA GLU A 34 2.78 -12.50 8.72
C GLU A 34 2.18 -11.71 7.56
N LEU A 35 2.45 -10.41 7.46
CA LEU A 35 2.02 -9.60 6.31
C LEU A 35 2.53 -10.20 5.00
N SER A 36 3.82 -10.52 4.94
CA SER A 36 4.46 -11.13 3.78
C SER A 36 3.82 -12.47 3.41
N LEU A 37 3.53 -13.32 4.39
CA LEU A 37 2.86 -14.61 4.19
C LEU A 37 1.43 -14.44 3.68
N ARG A 38 0.64 -13.57 4.33
CA ARG A 38 -0.76 -13.33 3.95
C ARG A 38 -0.89 -12.69 2.57
N LEU A 39 0.07 -11.86 2.16
CA LEU A 39 0.10 -11.32 0.80
C LEU A 39 0.30 -12.42 -0.26
N ASP A 40 1.13 -13.43 0.00
CA ASP A 40 1.30 -14.56 -0.93
C ASP A 40 0.02 -15.40 -1.02
N GLU A 41 -0.60 -15.69 0.12
CA GLU A 41 -1.86 -16.44 0.18
C GLU A 41 -2.98 -15.71 -0.59
N VAL A 42 -3.10 -14.40 -0.38
CA VAL A 42 -4.12 -13.59 -1.03
C VAL A 42 -3.86 -13.45 -2.53
N ALA A 43 -2.61 -13.22 -2.95
CA ALA A 43 -2.25 -13.09 -4.36
C ALA A 43 -2.43 -14.38 -5.17
N SER A 44 -2.37 -15.55 -4.51
CA SER A 44 -2.63 -16.86 -5.15
C SER A 44 -4.10 -17.29 -5.11
N GLY A 45 -4.95 -16.58 -4.38
CA GLY A 45 -6.37 -16.91 -4.22
C GLY A 45 -7.22 -16.50 -5.42
N GLN A 46 -7.84 -17.48 -6.10
CA GLN A 46 -8.65 -17.25 -7.32
C GLN A 46 -9.88 -16.36 -7.12
N GLN A 47 -10.32 -16.12 -5.87
CA GLN A 47 -11.53 -15.35 -5.57
C GLN A 47 -11.24 -13.89 -5.16
N VAL A 48 -9.97 -13.50 -5.00
CA VAL A 48 -9.61 -12.14 -4.57
C VAL A 48 -9.29 -11.27 -5.79
N ARG A 49 -9.88 -10.09 -5.81
CA ARG A 49 -9.71 -9.07 -6.85
C ARG A 49 -8.95 -7.85 -6.35
N VAL A 50 -9.09 -7.50 -5.07
CA VAL A 50 -8.50 -6.29 -4.48
C VAL A 50 -8.16 -6.54 -3.00
N ILE A 51 -7.12 -5.87 -2.51
CA ILE A 51 -6.72 -5.85 -1.10
C ILE A 51 -7.15 -4.53 -0.46
N ILE A 52 -7.78 -4.59 0.71
CA ILE A 52 -7.91 -3.44 1.61
C ILE A 52 -7.07 -3.70 2.86
N LEU A 53 -6.10 -2.83 3.12
CA LEU A 53 -5.22 -2.88 4.27
C LEU A 53 -5.67 -1.87 5.33
N ARG A 54 -5.83 -2.30 6.58
CA ARG A 54 -6.21 -1.43 7.70
C ARG A 54 -5.49 -1.80 9.00
N GLY A 55 -5.38 -0.85 9.92
CA GLY A 55 -4.98 -1.14 11.31
C GLY A 55 -6.15 -1.71 12.11
N ALA A 56 -5.84 -2.58 13.07
CA ALA A 56 -6.80 -3.08 14.04
C ALA A 56 -7.23 -1.98 15.03
N GLY A 57 -8.44 -2.10 15.57
CA GLY A 57 -9.01 -1.08 16.45
C GLY A 57 -9.28 0.25 15.75
N ASP A 58 -9.51 1.30 16.53
CA ASP A 58 -9.93 2.62 16.03
C ASP A 58 -8.90 3.72 16.26
N ARG A 59 -7.80 3.46 16.96
CA ARG A 59 -6.86 4.51 17.38
C ARG A 59 -5.77 4.84 16.38
N ALA A 60 -5.33 3.87 15.57
CA ALA A 60 -4.26 4.08 14.59
C ALA A 60 -4.30 3.03 13.48
N PHE A 61 -3.87 3.42 12.29
CA PHE A 61 -3.37 2.49 11.29
C PHE A 61 -2.11 1.83 11.85
N SER A 62 -1.10 2.64 12.14
CA SER A 62 0.03 2.27 13.00
C SER A 62 0.91 3.50 13.32
N ALA A 63 1.36 3.59 14.57
CA ALA A 63 2.34 4.60 15.01
C ALA A 63 3.80 4.25 14.66
N GLY A 64 4.02 3.24 13.81
CA GLY A 64 5.32 2.87 13.28
C GLY A 64 5.93 1.64 13.94
N VAL A 65 7.23 1.49 13.78
CA VAL A 65 7.98 0.31 14.23
C VAL A 65 8.12 0.27 15.76
N ASP A 66 8.08 -0.92 16.33
CA ASP A 66 8.26 -1.14 17.76
C ASP A 66 9.71 -0.85 18.21
N LEU A 67 9.92 0.34 18.78
CA LEU A 67 11.22 0.77 19.30
C LEU A 67 11.77 -0.14 20.42
N GLN A 68 10.92 -0.86 21.16
CA GLN A 68 11.39 -1.80 22.18
C GLN A 68 12.03 -3.05 21.55
N GLU A 69 11.60 -3.42 20.35
CA GLU A 69 12.25 -4.46 19.55
C GLU A 69 13.52 -3.90 18.91
N MET A 70 13.48 -2.67 18.40
CA MET A 70 14.62 -2.06 17.70
C MET A 70 15.84 -1.78 18.58
N LYS A 71 15.64 -1.41 19.86
CA LYS A 71 16.75 -1.02 20.76
C LYS A 71 17.79 -2.12 21.00
N ALA A 72 17.44 -3.38 20.74
CA ALA A 72 18.31 -4.54 20.95
C ALA A 72 19.01 -5.01 19.66
N LEU A 73 18.80 -4.32 18.54
CA LEU A 73 19.36 -4.72 17.25
C LEU A 73 20.87 -4.44 17.18
N THR A 74 21.59 -5.36 16.56
CA THR A 74 22.98 -5.20 16.11
C THR A 74 22.97 -4.82 14.63
N PRO A 75 24.10 -4.39 14.03
CA PRO A 75 24.12 -4.09 12.60
C PRO A 75 23.56 -5.21 11.71
N LEU A 76 23.91 -6.46 12.02
CA LEU A 76 23.42 -7.63 11.27
C LEU A 76 21.92 -7.85 11.45
N THR A 77 21.41 -7.79 12.68
CA THR A 77 19.98 -8.02 12.93
C THR A 77 19.13 -6.83 12.51
N ALA A 78 19.67 -5.61 12.50
CA ALA A 78 19.02 -4.42 11.95
C ALA A 78 18.86 -4.51 10.43
N GLU A 79 19.89 -5.00 9.72
CA GLU A 79 19.77 -5.27 8.28
C GLU A 79 18.68 -6.32 8.00
N GLN A 80 18.67 -7.42 8.73
CA GLN A 80 17.65 -8.46 8.60
C GLN A 80 16.24 -7.93 8.89
N PHE A 81 16.12 -7.06 9.90
CA PHE A 81 14.86 -6.40 10.26
C PHE A 81 14.31 -5.58 9.09
N ILE A 82 15.12 -4.68 8.54
CA ILE A 82 14.70 -3.82 7.42
C ILE A 82 14.48 -4.63 6.14
N ARG A 83 15.28 -5.68 5.88
CA ARG A 83 15.02 -6.59 4.74
C ARG A 83 13.67 -7.30 4.86
N THR A 84 13.26 -7.69 6.07
CA THR A 84 11.96 -8.34 6.31
C THR A 84 10.81 -7.37 6.02
N LEU A 85 10.92 -6.12 6.48
CA LEU A 85 9.94 -5.07 6.15
C LEU A 85 9.90 -4.82 4.64
N HIS A 86 11.05 -4.58 4.01
CA HIS A 86 11.17 -4.36 2.57
C HIS A 86 10.53 -5.47 1.75
N GLN A 87 10.76 -6.75 2.11
CA GLN A 87 10.16 -7.88 1.41
C GLN A 87 8.62 -7.84 1.45
N ALA A 88 8.03 -7.50 2.60
CA ALA A 88 6.57 -7.39 2.72
C ALA A 88 6.02 -6.22 1.88
N LEU A 89 6.68 -5.07 1.90
CA LEU A 89 6.26 -3.88 1.15
C LEU A 89 6.43 -4.07 -0.36
N ARG A 90 7.52 -4.72 -0.78
CA ARG A 90 7.74 -5.05 -2.19
C ARG A 90 6.66 -5.96 -2.74
N LYS A 91 6.18 -6.94 -1.97
CA LYS A 91 5.07 -7.80 -2.38
C LYS A 91 3.77 -7.03 -2.65
N LEU A 92 3.51 -5.93 -1.96
CA LEU A 92 2.36 -5.06 -2.27
C LEU A 92 2.56 -4.30 -3.57
N ILE A 93 3.75 -3.72 -3.77
CA ILE A 93 4.11 -2.97 -4.98
C ILE A 93 4.01 -3.86 -6.22
N THR A 94 4.54 -5.09 -6.14
CA THR A 94 4.56 -6.05 -7.25
C THR A 94 3.40 -7.04 -7.21
N SER A 95 2.38 -6.80 -6.37
CA SER A 95 1.21 -7.67 -6.30
C SER A 95 0.42 -7.60 -7.62
N PRO A 96 -0.12 -8.72 -8.12
CA PRO A 96 -1.08 -8.69 -9.23
C PRO A 96 -2.41 -8.06 -8.83
N LEU A 97 -2.67 -7.89 -7.53
CA LEU A 97 -3.90 -7.33 -6.99
C LEU A 97 -3.71 -5.84 -6.63
N PRO A 98 -4.63 -4.96 -7.01
CA PRO A 98 -4.70 -3.60 -6.45
C PRO A 98 -4.83 -3.64 -4.93
N ALA A 99 -4.25 -2.66 -4.27
CA ALA A 99 -4.21 -2.52 -2.83
C ALA A 99 -4.61 -1.10 -2.40
N VAL A 100 -5.54 -1.01 -1.45
CA VAL A 100 -6.02 0.25 -0.88
C VAL A 100 -5.68 0.28 0.61
N ALA A 101 -4.99 1.33 1.07
CA ALA A 101 -4.79 1.60 2.48
C ALA A 101 -5.97 2.40 3.04
N ALA A 102 -6.66 1.87 4.04
CA ALA A 102 -7.70 2.54 4.80
C ALA A 102 -7.13 2.98 6.17
N ILE A 103 -6.93 4.28 6.34
CA ILE A 103 -6.02 4.82 7.36
C ILE A 103 -6.78 5.69 8.38
N GLN A 104 -6.93 5.20 9.60
CA GLN A 104 -7.39 5.96 10.76
C GLN A 104 -6.22 6.41 11.64
N GLY A 105 -6.31 7.56 12.29
CA GLY A 105 -5.30 7.99 13.26
C GLY A 105 -3.85 8.00 12.73
N PRO A 106 -2.84 7.74 13.59
CA PRO A 106 -1.44 7.74 13.19
C PRO A 106 -1.09 6.71 12.10
N CYS A 107 -0.32 7.15 11.10
CA CYS A 107 0.33 6.35 10.06
C CYS A 107 1.79 6.86 9.93
N LEU A 108 2.67 6.33 10.79
CA LEU A 108 4.01 6.87 10.98
C LEU A 108 5.11 5.87 10.63
N GLY A 109 6.23 6.39 10.13
CA GLY A 109 7.44 5.64 9.82
C GLY A 109 7.19 4.48 8.86
N GLY A 110 7.61 3.26 9.23
CA GLY A 110 7.35 2.04 8.44
C GLY A 110 5.87 1.78 8.10
N ALA A 111 4.92 2.34 8.86
CA ALA A 111 3.51 2.28 8.50
C ALA A 111 3.16 3.20 7.32
N LEU A 112 3.80 4.37 7.21
CA LEU A 112 3.67 5.25 6.06
C LEU A 112 4.36 4.66 4.83
N GLU A 113 5.52 4.01 5.00
CA GLU A 113 6.16 3.24 3.92
C GLU A 113 5.23 2.15 3.37
N LEU A 114 4.52 1.46 4.27
CA LEU A 114 3.48 0.48 3.92
C LEU A 114 2.29 1.11 3.18
N ALA A 115 1.80 2.27 3.63
CA ALA A 115 0.72 2.98 2.93
C ALA A 115 1.16 3.51 1.56
N LEU A 116 2.41 3.96 1.41
CA LEU A 116 2.99 4.38 0.13
C LEU A 116 3.13 3.22 -0.86
N ALA A 117 3.32 1.99 -0.36
CA ALA A 117 3.35 0.78 -1.18
C ALA A 117 1.96 0.35 -1.69
N CYS A 118 0.87 0.90 -1.15
CA CYS A 118 -0.48 0.69 -1.67
C CYS A 118 -0.77 1.60 -2.88
N ASP A 119 -1.67 1.15 -3.77
CA ASP A 119 -2.03 1.87 -4.98
C ASP A 119 -2.89 3.11 -4.67
N LEU A 120 -3.82 2.99 -3.71
CA LEU A 120 -4.63 4.11 -3.20
C LEU A 120 -4.56 4.22 -1.67
N ARG A 121 -4.71 5.45 -1.17
CA ARG A 121 -4.73 5.79 0.26
C ARG A 121 -5.96 6.62 0.57
N ILE A 122 -6.83 6.08 1.41
CA ILE A 122 -8.03 6.75 1.92
C ILE A 122 -7.86 6.89 3.42
N CYS A 123 -8.06 8.09 3.94
CA CYS A 123 -7.86 8.35 5.35
C CYS A 123 -9.04 8.99 6.05
N ALA A 124 -9.12 8.73 7.35
CA ALA A 124 -10.01 9.45 8.24
C ALA A 124 -9.51 10.89 8.46
N ASP A 125 -10.42 11.77 8.81
CA ASP A 125 -10.14 13.15 9.21
C ASP A 125 -9.24 13.28 10.44
N ASP A 126 -9.16 12.23 11.28
CA ASP A 126 -8.26 12.15 12.43
C ASP A 126 -6.85 11.61 12.11
N ALA A 127 -6.56 11.30 10.83
CA ALA A 127 -5.30 10.71 10.44
C ALA A 127 -4.11 11.68 10.46
N SER A 128 -2.92 11.16 10.73
CA SER A 128 -1.66 11.91 10.69
C SER A 128 -0.53 11.08 10.09
N PHE A 129 0.32 11.72 9.29
CA PHE A 129 1.32 11.05 8.45
C PHE A 129 2.70 11.65 8.65
N GLY A 130 3.73 10.82 8.76
CA GLY A 130 5.10 11.29 8.83
C GLY A 130 6.13 10.18 8.84
N LEU A 131 7.38 10.56 8.59
CA LEU A 131 8.56 9.69 8.69
C LEU A 131 9.49 10.24 9.79
N PRO A 132 9.19 9.97 11.07
CA PRO A 132 9.88 10.60 12.20
C PRO A 132 11.18 9.91 12.62
N GLU A 133 11.71 8.96 11.83
CA GLU A 133 12.86 8.11 12.19
C GLU A 133 14.08 8.94 12.64
N VAL A 134 14.32 10.10 12.04
CA VAL A 134 15.44 10.97 12.39
C VAL A 134 15.40 11.44 13.84
N ARG A 135 14.21 11.52 14.44
CA ARG A 135 14.02 11.91 15.86
C ARG A 135 14.50 10.84 16.83
N VAL A 136 14.65 9.61 16.36
CA VAL A 136 15.17 8.48 17.14
C VAL A 136 16.55 8.02 16.63
N GLY A 137 17.22 8.85 15.83
CA GLY A 137 18.58 8.59 15.34
C GLY A 137 18.65 7.58 14.19
N LEU A 138 17.56 7.37 13.46
CA LEU A 138 17.48 6.43 12.34
C LEU A 138 17.10 7.15 11.03
N PRO A 139 17.56 6.67 9.87
CA PRO A 139 17.06 7.14 8.60
C PRO A 139 15.74 6.43 8.23
N SER A 140 14.86 7.14 7.51
CA SER A 140 13.79 6.50 6.73
C SER A 140 14.41 5.87 5.48
N VAL A 141 14.05 4.64 5.14
CA VAL A 141 14.80 3.81 4.18
C VAL A 141 13.84 3.12 3.20
N ILE A 142 14.33 2.21 2.36
CA ILE A 142 13.47 1.31 1.55
C ILE A 142 12.37 2.08 0.77
N GLU A 143 11.10 1.76 0.97
CA GLU A 143 9.94 2.39 0.35
C GLU A 143 9.64 3.84 0.81
N ALA A 144 10.32 4.42 1.80
CA ALA A 144 10.30 5.88 2.01
C ALA A 144 10.76 6.63 0.74
N SER A 145 11.52 5.97 -0.15
CA SER A 145 11.91 6.46 -1.47
C SER A 145 10.73 6.77 -2.41
N LEU A 146 9.52 6.27 -2.12
CA LEU A 146 8.31 6.59 -2.88
C LEU A 146 7.77 7.99 -2.56
N LEU A 147 8.08 8.53 -1.37
CA LEU A 147 7.54 9.81 -0.91
C LEU A 147 7.90 10.99 -1.83
N PRO A 148 9.15 11.19 -2.31
CA PRO A 148 9.48 12.26 -3.25
C PRO A 148 8.72 12.21 -4.57
N ARG A 149 8.43 11.00 -5.09
CA ARG A 149 7.61 10.83 -6.30
C ARG A 149 6.13 11.13 -6.04
N THR A 150 5.67 10.92 -4.81
CA THR A 150 4.28 11.12 -4.39
C THR A 150 3.96 12.60 -4.12
N ILE A 151 4.78 13.28 -3.31
CA ILE A 151 4.48 14.65 -2.82
C ILE A 151 5.46 15.72 -3.32
N GLY A 152 6.43 15.33 -4.14
CA GLY A 152 7.52 16.18 -4.60
C GLY A 152 8.70 16.25 -3.61
N LEU A 153 9.91 16.37 -4.15
CA LEU A 153 11.16 16.29 -3.40
C LEU A 153 11.27 17.32 -2.25
N GLY A 154 10.80 18.55 -2.45
CA GLY A 154 10.88 19.60 -1.43
C GLY A 154 10.08 19.28 -0.16
N ARG A 155 8.84 18.81 -0.34
CA ARG A 155 7.97 18.43 0.79
C ARG A 155 8.46 17.16 1.48
N ALA A 156 8.91 16.18 0.69
CA ALA A 156 9.51 14.96 1.22
C ALA A 156 10.75 15.25 2.08
N ARG A 157 11.64 16.14 1.62
CA ARG A 157 12.81 16.59 2.42
C ARG A 157 12.39 17.23 3.73
N ALA A 158 11.41 18.14 3.70
CA ALA A 158 10.93 18.78 4.92
C ALA A 158 10.40 17.75 5.92
N MET A 159 9.54 16.82 5.48
CA MET A 159 8.99 15.76 6.34
C MET A 159 10.07 14.84 6.91
N VAL A 160 10.97 14.31 6.07
CA VAL A 160 11.98 13.31 6.47
C VAL A 160 13.10 13.93 7.32
N LEU A 161 13.57 15.15 7.00
CA LEU A 161 14.69 15.76 7.72
C LEU A 161 14.29 16.40 9.05
N THR A 162 13.02 16.77 9.23
CA THR A 162 12.50 17.32 10.50
C THR A 162 11.79 16.26 11.35
N GLY A 163 11.36 15.16 10.72
CA GLY A 163 10.46 14.17 11.30
C GLY A 163 9.08 14.72 11.65
N GLU A 164 8.70 15.88 11.12
CA GLU A 164 7.36 16.46 11.33
C GLU A 164 6.29 15.68 10.59
N SER A 165 5.09 15.65 11.18
CA SER A 165 3.92 15.00 10.60
C SER A 165 2.96 16.03 10.02
N VAL A 166 2.19 15.60 9.02
CA VAL A 166 1.07 16.36 8.45
C VAL A 166 -0.26 15.72 8.86
N ASN A 167 -1.30 16.53 8.98
CA ASN A 167 -2.67 16.04 9.22
C ASN A 167 -3.33 15.56 7.92
N ALA A 168 -4.52 14.96 8.02
CA ALA A 168 -5.26 14.41 6.89
C ALA A 168 -5.52 15.42 5.76
N GLN A 169 -5.89 16.66 6.08
CA GLN A 169 -6.20 17.68 5.07
C GLN A 169 -4.94 18.13 4.32
N GLU A 170 -3.84 18.34 5.03
CA GLU A 170 -2.57 18.67 4.39
C GLU A 170 -2.04 17.49 3.57
N ALA A 171 -2.13 16.27 4.08
CA ALA A 171 -1.78 15.06 3.35
C ALA A 171 -2.54 14.99 2.01
N HIS A 172 -3.83 15.31 1.99
CA HIS A 172 -4.61 15.34 0.76
C HIS A 172 -4.16 16.45 -0.18
N ARG A 173 -3.99 17.67 0.34
CA ARG A 173 -3.56 18.84 -0.43
C ARG A 173 -2.22 18.64 -1.15
N ILE A 174 -1.30 17.89 -0.54
CA ILE A 174 0.02 17.62 -1.12
C ILE A 174 0.08 16.35 -1.97
N GLY A 175 -1.03 15.62 -2.12
CA GLY A 175 -1.11 14.38 -2.91
C GLY A 175 -0.62 13.13 -2.18
N LEU A 176 -0.44 13.17 -0.85
CA LEU A 176 -0.07 11.99 -0.06
C LEU A 176 -1.22 11.01 0.09
N VAL A 177 -2.46 11.50 0.17
CA VAL A 177 -3.67 10.68 0.25
C VAL A 177 -4.68 11.10 -0.81
N ASP A 178 -5.39 10.12 -1.35
CA ASP A 178 -6.31 10.32 -2.47
C ASP A 178 -7.65 10.86 -1.99
N GLN A 179 -8.09 10.48 -0.79
CA GLN A 179 -9.36 10.92 -0.21
C GLN A 179 -9.30 11.04 1.32
N VAL A 180 -10.05 12.02 1.85
CA VAL A 180 -10.28 12.22 3.29
C VAL A 180 -11.77 12.06 3.57
N THR A 181 -12.11 11.33 4.62
CA THR A 181 -13.50 11.06 5.01
C THR A 181 -13.69 11.15 6.52
N PRO A 182 -14.90 11.41 7.05
CA PRO A 182 -15.17 11.25 8.47
C PRO A 182 -14.78 9.84 8.94
N LYS A 183 -14.10 9.73 10.10
CA LYS A 183 -13.61 8.45 10.63
C LYS A 183 -14.63 7.30 10.60
N ASN A 184 -15.88 7.57 10.97
CA ASN A 184 -16.95 6.57 11.00
C ASN A 184 -17.38 6.06 9.61
N ARG A 185 -16.95 6.72 8.53
CA ARG A 185 -17.22 6.34 7.14
C ARG A 185 -16.01 5.70 6.45
N LEU A 186 -14.85 5.64 7.09
CA LEU A 186 -13.60 5.19 6.47
C LEU A 186 -13.71 3.82 5.80
N MET A 187 -14.24 2.81 6.50
CA MET A 187 -14.37 1.45 5.94
C MET A 187 -15.34 1.39 4.76
N GLY A 188 -16.45 2.14 4.83
CA GLY A 188 -17.41 2.21 3.72
C GLY A 188 -16.81 2.88 2.49
N GLN A 189 -16.06 3.96 2.68
CA GLN A 189 -15.36 4.66 1.59
C GLN A 189 -14.24 3.81 0.98
N ALA A 190 -13.53 3.03 1.80
CA ALA A 190 -12.56 2.07 1.29
C ALA A 190 -13.23 1.00 0.40
N ALA A 191 -14.39 0.47 0.81
CA ALA A 191 -15.16 -0.49 0.01
C ALA A 191 -15.75 0.11 -1.28
N GLU A 192 -16.07 1.40 -1.28
CA GLU A 192 -16.53 2.13 -2.46
C GLU A 192 -15.38 2.35 -3.46
N ALA A 193 -14.20 2.75 -2.98
CA ALA A 193 -13.06 3.04 -3.83
C ALA A 193 -12.55 1.83 -4.61
N VAL A 194 -12.68 0.61 -4.05
CA VAL A 194 -12.27 -0.60 -4.77
C VAL A 194 -13.18 -0.94 -5.95
N GLN A 195 -14.40 -0.40 -6.01
CA GLN A 195 -15.32 -0.66 -7.12
C GLN A 195 -14.75 -0.24 -8.48
N GLY A 196 -13.88 0.78 -8.49
CA GLY A 196 -13.15 1.18 -9.70
C GLY A 196 -12.30 0.05 -10.30
N PHE A 197 -11.78 -0.85 -9.46
CA PHE A 197 -11.01 -2.02 -9.92
C PHE A 197 -11.91 -3.22 -10.26
N MET A 198 -13.04 -3.37 -9.56
CA MET A 198 -13.94 -4.52 -9.70
C MET A 198 -14.57 -4.62 -11.10
N GLY A 199 -14.74 -3.50 -11.80
CA GLY A 199 -15.24 -3.47 -13.18
C GLY A 199 -14.20 -3.77 -14.26
N MET A 200 -12.92 -3.94 -13.90
CA MET A 200 -11.82 -4.12 -14.85
C MET A 200 -11.34 -5.58 -14.89
N SER A 201 -10.78 -6.00 -16.02
CA SER A 201 -10.16 -7.33 -16.15
C SER A 201 -9.05 -7.52 -15.09
N PRO A 202 -9.12 -8.57 -14.26
CA PRO A 202 -8.08 -8.84 -13.26
C PRO A 202 -6.69 -9.02 -13.87
N TYR A 203 -6.63 -9.69 -15.03
CA TYR A 203 -5.37 -9.86 -15.75
C TYR A 203 -4.79 -8.53 -16.21
N VAL A 204 -5.60 -7.67 -16.84
CA VAL A 204 -5.12 -6.37 -17.35
C VAL A 204 -4.65 -5.49 -16.19
N LEU A 205 -5.36 -5.49 -15.05
CA LEU A 205 -4.90 -4.82 -13.82
C LEU A 205 -3.56 -5.36 -13.32
N SER A 206 -3.38 -6.69 -13.32
CA SER A 206 -2.11 -7.29 -12.90
C SER A 206 -0.94 -6.88 -13.81
N VAL A 207 -1.16 -6.81 -15.13
CA VAL A 207 -0.16 -6.36 -16.11
C VAL A 207 0.14 -4.87 -15.89
N GLN A 208 -0.89 -4.05 -15.65
CA GLN A 208 -0.72 -2.62 -15.38
C GLN A 208 0.08 -2.37 -14.10
N LYS A 209 -0.15 -3.15 -13.03
CA LYS A 209 0.62 -3.06 -11.79
C LYS A 209 2.09 -3.44 -12.00
N ASP A 210 2.34 -4.51 -12.76
CA ASP A 210 3.69 -4.91 -13.12
C ASP A 210 4.42 -3.82 -13.91
N ILE A 211 3.77 -3.22 -14.92
CA ILE A 211 4.30 -2.07 -15.65
C ILE A 211 4.64 -0.88 -14.72
N ILE A 212 3.73 -0.53 -13.80
CA ILE A 212 3.97 0.55 -12.83
C ILE A 212 5.20 0.23 -11.99
N SER A 213 5.39 -1.02 -11.56
CA SER A 213 6.60 -1.42 -10.83
C SER A 213 7.86 -1.20 -11.67
N LYS A 214 7.82 -1.45 -12.98
CA LYS A 214 8.95 -1.18 -13.88
C LYS A 214 9.24 0.30 -14.07
N TRP A 215 8.23 1.17 -14.07
CA TRP A 215 8.44 2.63 -14.06
C TRP A 215 9.16 3.12 -12.78
N LEU A 216 9.08 2.36 -11.69
CA LEU A 216 9.80 2.65 -10.46
C LEU A 216 11.26 2.18 -10.52
N GLU A 217 11.51 1.07 -11.21
CA GLU A 217 12.78 0.31 -11.16
C GLU A 217 13.73 0.58 -12.33
N MET A 218 13.20 0.96 -13.49
CA MET A 218 13.93 1.02 -14.75
C MET A 218 14.09 2.46 -15.24
N GLY A 219 15.04 2.66 -16.16
CA GLY A 219 15.13 3.90 -16.92
C GLY A 219 13.92 4.07 -17.85
N GLU A 220 13.61 5.31 -18.22
CA GLU A 220 12.41 5.67 -19.00
C GLU A 220 12.28 4.84 -20.29
N GLU A 221 13.34 4.74 -21.09
CA GLU A 221 13.32 4.01 -22.37
C GLU A 221 13.13 2.50 -22.18
N ASP A 222 13.85 1.89 -21.23
CA ASP A 222 13.72 0.45 -20.96
C ASP A 222 12.32 0.10 -20.43
N ALA A 223 11.75 0.98 -19.60
CA ALA A 223 10.40 0.82 -19.06
C ALA A 223 9.33 1.02 -20.15
N ALA A 224 9.56 1.92 -21.11
CA ALA A 224 8.70 2.11 -22.27
C ALA A 224 8.70 0.86 -23.17
N GLU A 225 9.88 0.32 -23.50
CA GLU A 225 10.03 -0.89 -24.30
C GLU A 225 9.37 -2.11 -23.62
N TYR A 226 9.48 -2.22 -22.29
CA TYR A 226 8.74 -3.21 -21.52
C TYR A 226 7.23 -3.04 -21.67
N SER A 227 6.74 -1.81 -21.51
CA SER A 227 5.31 -1.47 -21.59
C SER A 227 4.73 -1.77 -22.98
N ILE A 228 5.48 -1.51 -24.06
CA ILE A 228 5.08 -1.80 -25.44
C ILE A 228 4.85 -3.31 -25.65
N LYS A 229 5.77 -4.14 -25.15
CA LYS A 229 5.66 -5.60 -25.24
C LYS A 229 4.48 -6.12 -24.42
N ALA A 230 4.32 -5.64 -23.19
CA ALA A 230 3.22 -6.02 -22.32
C ALA A 230 1.85 -5.65 -22.93
N PHE A 231 1.75 -4.46 -23.52
CA PHE A 231 0.56 -4.02 -24.27
C PHE A 231 0.26 -4.97 -25.43
N ALA A 232 1.24 -5.28 -26.28
CA ALA A 232 1.05 -6.18 -27.42
C ALA A 232 0.59 -7.58 -26.99
N LEU A 233 1.16 -8.12 -25.90
CA LEU A 233 0.76 -9.43 -25.36
C LEU A 233 -0.67 -9.45 -24.84
N CYS A 234 -1.22 -8.34 -24.35
CA CYS A 234 -2.62 -8.27 -23.91
C CYS A 234 -3.61 -8.61 -25.04
N PHE A 235 -3.28 -8.31 -26.30
CA PHE A 235 -4.14 -8.63 -27.45
C PHE A 235 -4.25 -10.14 -27.72
N ALA A 236 -3.38 -10.97 -27.16
CA ALA A 236 -3.48 -12.43 -27.25
C ALA A 236 -4.50 -13.05 -26.27
N THR A 237 -5.10 -12.25 -25.38
CA THR A 237 -5.98 -12.75 -24.30
C THR A 237 -7.47 -12.66 -24.60
N GLY A 238 -7.88 -11.89 -25.62
CA GLY A 238 -9.29 -11.55 -25.87
C GLY A 238 -9.86 -10.49 -24.91
N HIS A 239 -9.15 -10.14 -23.82
CA HIS A 239 -9.64 -9.11 -22.87
C HIS A 239 -9.81 -7.72 -23.50
N PRO A 240 -8.89 -7.22 -24.36
CA PRO A 240 -9.09 -5.93 -25.01
C PRO A 240 -10.33 -5.92 -25.91
N GLU A 241 -10.57 -7.00 -26.66
CA GLU A 241 -11.73 -7.12 -27.55
C GLU A 241 -13.05 -7.03 -26.76
N GLU A 242 -13.19 -7.82 -25.69
CA GLU A 242 -14.37 -7.77 -24.82
C GLU A 242 -14.56 -6.40 -24.17
N ALA A 243 -13.49 -5.83 -23.58
CA ALA A 243 -13.56 -4.52 -22.94
C ALA A 243 -13.99 -3.41 -23.90
N MET A 244 -13.40 -3.38 -25.10
CA MET A 244 -13.67 -2.36 -26.11
C MET A 244 -15.09 -2.52 -26.68
N ASN A 245 -15.52 -3.74 -26.98
CA ASN A 245 -16.88 -4.01 -27.47
C ASN A 245 -17.92 -3.63 -26.40
N ALA A 246 -17.73 -4.05 -25.15
CA ALA A 246 -18.63 -3.70 -24.05
C ALA A 246 -18.75 -2.18 -23.87
N PHE A 247 -17.64 -1.46 -23.94
CA PHE A 247 -17.63 0.01 -23.87
C PHE A 247 -18.40 0.66 -25.02
N LEU A 248 -18.18 0.22 -26.26
CA LEU A 248 -18.87 0.75 -27.45
C LEU A 248 -20.37 0.42 -27.44
N GLU A 249 -20.74 -0.76 -26.95
CA GLU A 249 -22.13 -1.24 -26.82
C GLU A 249 -22.84 -0.72 -25.56
N LYS A 250 -22.12 -0.02 -24.67
CA LYS A 250 -22.61 0.50 -23.38
C LYS A 250 -23.19 -0.59 -22.48
N ARG A 251 -22.54 -1.76 -22.45
CA ARG A 251 -22.84 -2.86 -21.53
C ARG A 251 -21.66 -3.10 -20.58
N PRO A 252 -21.86 -3.76 -19.44
CA PRO A 252 -20.76 -4.26 -18.62
C PRO A 252 -19.91 -5.25 -19.41
N ALA A 253 -18.59 -5.22 -19.18
CA ALA A 253 -17.67 -6.22 -19.69
C ALA A 253 -17.68 -7.47 -18.79
N GLU A 254 -17.50 -8.64 -19.39
CA GLU A 254 -17.48 -9.93 -18.69
C GLU A 254 -16.07 -10.52 -18.69
N PHE A 255 -15.48 -10.70 -17.50
CA PHE A 255 -14.13 -11.24 -17.29
C PHE A 255 -14.08 -12.28 -16.16
#